data_AF-A0A9Y3VZ96-F1
#
_entry.id   AF-A0A9Y3VZ96-F1
#
_cell.length_a   1.000
_cell.length_b   1.000
_cell.length_c   1.000
_cell.angle_alpha   90.00
_cell.angle_beta   90.00
_cell.angle_gamma   90.00
#
_symmetry.space_group_name_H-M   'P 1'
#
loop_
_entity.id
_entity.type
_entity.pdbx_description
1 polymer ?
#
loop_
_entity_poly.entity_id
_entity_poly.type
_entity_poly.pdbx_seq_one_letter_code
_entity_poly.pdbx_strand_id
1 'polypeptide(L)'
;MILLFFQRVCRWLLAVYDLPSWGRCELALSLLLEHSAPYSLEDVVQAVQESHDREFIKRVLAKECPICLSVFPHSKMQSLTSCQCSVCCGCFQQHFTIAVRDKHIRDMVCPVCWEPDINDPEHLNSYFSTLDIQLRECLEPEVYELFHKKLTEQALIKDPKFLWCCHCSYGFIYDGDQLKVTCFQCRNSFCAHCKKPWESQHAGLSCEQFQSWKRENDPEYQRQGLAGYLRDNGITCPNCRFQYALSKGGCMHFCCSQCRYQFCSGCNNPFHTTCAVDQCTVSGLHAHHPRDCLFYLRDWEPSRLQALLQNNGVAFNTEPPPGTQTDLCGVIEQKDEGGQQSDAACGAQTQPGHAGLCEKHYREYLVSLINSHSIDPAPLYSSNELLLACRRYKVEDTHRDGEDTFTYYTRLLEKLMDEVPLGDKVPRKK
;
A
#
# COMPACT_ATOMS: atom_id res chain seq x y z
N MET A 1 56.25 -40.47 6.33
CA MET A 1 56.14 -39.34 5.39
C MET A 1 54.81 -38.58 5.54
N ILE A 2 53.67 -39.27 5.58
CA ILE A 2 52.32 -38.68 5.75
C ILE A 2 52.16 -37.93 7.10
N LEU A 3 52.61 -38.52 8.22
CA LEU A 3 52.55 -37.89 9.56
C LEU A 3 53.36 -36.57 9.64
N LEU A 4 54.52 -36.51 8.98
CA LEU A 4 55.36 -35.31 8.94
C LEU A 4 54.72 -34.20 8.10
N PHE A 5 54.05 -34.57 7.01
CA PHE A 5 53.26 -33.63 6.20
C PHE A 5 52.09 -33.07 7.01
N PHE A 6 51.33 -33.93 7.70
CA PHE A 6 50.20 -33.53 8.56
C PHE A 6 50.62 -32.53 9.64
N GLN A 7 51.68 -32.84 10.40
CA GLN A 7 52.20 -31.93 11.44
C GLN A 7 52.69 -30.59 10.86
N ARG A 8 53.29 -30.59 9.66
CA ARG A 8 53.74 -29.37 9.00
C ARG A 8 52.57 -28.46 8.61
N VAL A 9 51.48 -29.04 8.09
CA VAL A 9 50.28 -28.29 7.71
C VAL A 9 49.56 -27.75 8.95
N CYS A 10 49.40 -28.54 10.01
CA CYS A 10 48.79 -28.04 11.25
C CYS A 10 49.60 -26.91 11.90
N ARG A 11 50.95 -26.99 11.90
CA ARG A 11 51.81 -25.88 12.36
C ARG A 11 51.64 -24.63 11.53
N TRP A 12 51.51 -24.78 10.21
CA TRP A 12 51.26 -23.65 9.30
C TRP A 12 49.89 -23.02 9.57
N LEU A 13 48.82 -23.82 9.70
CA LEU A 13 47.48 -23.34 10.03
C LEU A 13 47.46 -22.58 11.36
N LEU A 14 48.11 -23.11 12.39
CA LEU A 14 48.22 -22.46 13.70
C LEU A 14 48.97 -21.12 13.60
N ALA A 15 50.08 -21.07 12.87
CA ALA A 15 50.93 -19.88 12.79
C ALA A 15 50.35 -18.78 11.89
N VAL A 16 49.61 -19.13 10.83
CA VAL A 16 49.09 -18.17 9.85
C VAL A 16 47.71 -17.66 10.21
N TYR A 17 46.84 -18.51 10.76
CA TYR A 17 45.44 -18.17 11.06
C TYR A 17 45.13 -18.09 12.55
N ASP A 18 46.15 -18.15 13.41
CA ASP A 18 46.05 -18.04 14.87
C ASP A 18 44.93 -18.92 15.46
N LEU A 19 44.88 -20.19 15.03
CA LEU A 19 43.81 -21.10 15.45
C LEU A 19 43.92 -21.40 16.97
N PRO A 20 42.78 -21.47 17.70
CA PRO A 20 42.80 -21.53 19.18
C PRO A 20 43.54 -22.71 19.81
N SER A 21 43.71 -23.82 19.08
CA SER A 21 44.44 -24.99 19.57
C SER A 21 44.88 -25.91 18.44
N TRP A 22 45.83 -26.80 18.76
CA TRP A 22 46.24 -27.87 17.85
C TRP A 22 45.06 -28.74 17.38
N GLY A 23 44.11 -29.05 18.27
CA GLY A 23 42.91 -29.81 17.94
C GLY A 23 42.01 -29.11 16.90
N ARG A 24 41.97 -27.77 16.91
CA ARG A 24 41.30 -26.99 15.85
C ARG A 24 42.02 -27.13 14.50
N CYS A 25 43.36 -27.14 14.49
CA CYS A 25 44.12 -27.36 13.26
C CYS A 25 43.87 -28.76 12.67
N GLU A 26 43.80 -29.79 13.52
CA GLU A 26 43.50 -31.16 13.08
C GLU A 26 42.07 -31.27 12.53
N LEU A 27 41.11 -30.62 13.18
CA LEU A 27 39.72 -30.55 12.72
C LEU A 27 39.61 -29.86 11.36
N ALA A 28 40.21 -28.68 11.20
CA ALA A 28 40.23 -27.94 9.94
C ALA A 28 40.86 -28.76 8.81
N LEU A 29 42.02 -29.39 9.06
CA LEU A 29 42.67 -30.25 8.09
C LEU A 29 41.82 -31.48 7.73
N SER A 30 41.12 -32.07 8.71
CA SER A 30 40.23 -33.20 8.46
C SER A 30 39.04 -32.85 7.56
N LEU A 31 38.50 -31.63 7.68
CA LEU A 31 37.40 -31.12 6.86
C LEU A 31 37.86 -30.81 5.43
N LEU A 32 39.05 -30.22 5.28
CA LEU A 32 39.63 -29.91 3.96
C LEU A 32 39.99 -31.14 3.12
N LEU A 33 40.26 -32.27 3.79
CA LEU A 33 40.54 -33.55 3.13
C LEU A 33 39.27 -34.28 2.66
N GLU A 34 38.06 -33.84 3.06
CA GLU A 34 36.80 -34.40 2.56
C GLU A 34 36.56 -33.93 1.10
N HIS A 35 36.80 -34.80 0.12
CA HIS A 35 36.85 -34.50 -1.32
C HIS A 35 35.51 -34.13 -2.02
N SER A 36 34.52 -33.64 -1.30
CA SER A 36 33.20 -33.27 -1.85
C SER A 36 32.68 -31.90 -1.38
N ALA A 37 33.56 -31.09 -0.79
CA ALA A 37 33.18 -29.88 -0.08
C ALA A 37 33.27 -28.60 -0.95
N PRO A 38 32.19 -27.80 -1.10
CA PRO A 38 32.18 -26.57 -1.89
C PRO A 38 32.77 -25.34 -1.16
N TYR A 39 33.62 -25.53 -0.16
CA TYR A 39 34.11 -24.47 0.74
C TYR A 39 35.64 -24.28 0.67
N SER A 40 36.12 -23.04 0.85
CA SER A 40 37.55 -22.72 0.81
C SER A 40 38.25 -22.94 2.16
N LEU A 41 39.59 -22.81 2.17
CA LEU A 41 40.38 -22.89 3.40
C LEU A 41 39.92 -21.84 4.42
N GLU A 42 39.65 -20.62 3.97
CA GLU A 42 39.21 -19.50 4.80
C GLU A 42 37.86 -19.79 5.45
N ASP A 43 36.92 -20.37 4.69
CA ASP A 43 35.60 -20.74 5.20
C ASP A 43 35.72 -21.77 6.34
N VAL A 44 36.59 -22.79 6.17
CA VAL A 44 36.85 -23.81 7.19
C VAL A 44 37.54 -23.21 8.40
N VAL A 45 38.56 -22.37 8.20
CA VAL A 45 39.29 -21.70 9.28
C VAL A 45 38.34 -20.87 10.13
N GLN A 46 37.47 -20.07 9.52
CA GLN A 46 36.51 -19.25 10.25
C GLN A 46 35.54 -20.11 11.08
N ALA A 47 34.94 -21.14 10.48
CA ALA A 47 34.01 -22.02 11.18
C ALA A 47 34.67 -22.77 12.35
N VAL A 48 35.94 -23.18 12.15
CA VAL A 48 36.75 -23.88 13.15
C VAL A 48 37.40 -22.91 14.16
N GLN A 49 37.34 -21.60 13.98
CA GLN A 49 37.62 -20.65 15.07
C GLN A 49 36.41 -20.56 16.01
N GLU A 50 35.21 -20.47 15.45
CA GLU A 50 33.97 -20.26 16.21
C GLU A 50 33.49 -21.51 16.98
N SER A 51 33.68 -22.73 16.45
CA SER A 51 33.19 -23.97 17.09
C SER A 51 34.13 -25.18 16.97
N HIS A 52 34.13 -26.05 17.99
CA HIS A 52 34.92 -27.30 18.02
C HIS A 52 34.09 -28.53 17.63
N ASP A 53 32.78 -28.37 17.43
CA ASP A 53 31.87 -29.45 17.07
C ASP A 53 31.89 -29.66 15.54
N ARG A 54 32.37 -30.83 15.12
CA ARG A 54 32.49 -31.22 13.71
C ARG A 54 31.14 -31.21 12.98
N GLU A 55 30.08 -31.71 13.59
CA GLU A 55 28.76 -31.80 12.94
C GLU A 55 28.10 -30.43 12.84
N PHE A 56 28.31 -29.58 13.85
CA PHE A 56 27.93 -28.17 13.75
C PHE A 56 28.69 -27.46 12.62
N ILE A 57 30.01 -27.60 12.54
CA ILE A 57 30.84 -26.98 11.49
C ILE A 57 30.41 -27.44 10.10
N LYS A 58 30.14 -28.74 9.92
CA LYS A 58 29.61 -29.27 8.65
C LYS A 58 28.31 -28.58 8.24
N ARG A 59 27.37 -28.39 9.17
CA ARG A 59 26.10 -27.67 8.90
C ARG A 59 26.33 -26.19 8.57
N VAL A 60 27.31 -25.55 9.21
CA VAL A 60 27.68 -24.14 8.92
C VAL A 60 28.35 -24.01 7.55
N LEU A 61 29.18 -24.97 7.16
CA LEU A 61 29.89 -24.97 5.87
C LEU A 61 29.02 -25.42 4.69
N ALA A 62 27.90 -26.09 4.94
CA ALA A 62 27.02 -26.64 3.93
C ALA A 62 25.57 -26.17 4.11
N LYS A 63 25.32 -24.88 3.96
CA LYS A 63 23.96 -24.31 3.92
C LYS A 63 23.45 -24.25 2.48
N GLU A 64 22.25 -24.75 2.24
CA GLU A 64 21.60 -24.66 0.93
C GLU A 64 20.92 -23.30 0.76
N CYS A 65 21.14 -22.66 -0.40
CA CYS A 65 20.42 -21.44 -0.75
C CYS A 65 19.03 -21.77 -1.29
N PRO A 66 17.93 -21.24 -0.72
CA PRO A 66 16.57 -21.58 -1.15
C PRO A 66 16.21 -21.04 -2.55
N ILE A 67 17.05 -20.19 -3.15
CA ILE A 67 16.81 -19.58 -4.46
C ILE A 67 17.48 -20.38 -5.57
N CYS A 68 18.79 -20.64 -5.45
CA CYS A 68 19.57 -21.32 -6.49
C CYS A 68 19.85 -22.80 -6.17
N LEU A 69 19.43 -23.29 -5.00
CA LEU A 69 19.59 -24.68 -4.55
C LEU A 69 21.05 -25.17 -4.48
N SER A 70 22.01 -24.24 -4.58
CA SER A 70 23.43 -24.52 -4.39
C SER A 70 23.82 -24.43 -2.92
N VAL A 71 24.88 -25.16 -2.56
CA VAL A 71 25.39 -25.24 -1.18
C VAL A 71 26.53 -24.25 -0.98
N PHE A 72 26.45 -23.44 0.08
CA PHE A 72 27.42 -22.43 0.44
C PHE A 72 27.78 -22.50 1.94
N PRO A 73 29.00 -22.08 2.32
CA PRO A 73 29.33 -21.84 3.72
C PRO A 73 28.57 -20.62 4.24
N HIS A 74 28.32 -20.60 5.54
CA HIS A 74 27.56 -19.53 6.19
C HIS A 74 28.17 -18.13 6.00
N SER A 75 29.50 -18.03 5.90
CA SER A 75 30.25 -16.80 5.58
C SER A 75 29.83 -16.18 4.23
N LYS A 76 29.29 -16.98 3.31
CA LYS A 76 28.82 -16.59 1.97
C LYS A 76 27.29 -16.54 1.87
N MET A 77 26.62 -16.52 3.02
CA MET A 77 25.18 -16.42 3.14
C MET A 77 24.82 -15.09 3.81
N GLN A 78 23.75 -14.46 3.35
CA GLN A 78 23.22 -13.21 3.86
C GLN A 78 21.78 -13.40 4.30
N SER A 79 21.41 -12.74 5.39
CA SER A 79 20.04 -12.77 5.92
C SER A 79 19.58 -11.34 6.12
N LEU A 80 18.32 -11.05 5.77
CA LEU A 80 17.74 -9.74 6.04
C LEU A 80 17.41 -9.62 7.53
N THR A 81 17.62 -8.47 8.13
CA THR A 81 17.37 -8.31 9.57
C THR A 81 15.89 -8.40 9.96
N SER A 82 14.99 -8.20 9.00
CA SER A 82 13.54 -8.33 9.22
C SER A 82 13.02 -9.77 9.22
N CYS A 83 13.82 -10.77 8.84
CA CYS A 83 13.38 -12.16 8.79
C CYS A 83 14.54 -13.13 9.09
N GLN A 84 14.26 -14.43 9.23
CA GLN A 84 15.31 -15.44 9.46
C GLN A 84 15.75 -16.16 8.18
N CYS A 85 15.29 -15.70 7.01
CA CYS A 85 15.65 -16.30 5.73
C CYS A 85 17.12 -16.01 5.40
N SER A 86 17.84 -17.05 4.97
CA SER A 86 19.24 -16.95 4.58
C SER A 86 19.40 -17.35 3.11
N VAL A 87 20.07 -16.52 2.32
CA VAL A 87 20.31 -16.71 0.88
C VAL A 87 21.78 -16.48 0.57
N CYS A 88 22.32 -17.08 -0.50
CA CYS A 88 23.72 -16.83 -0.85
C CYS A 88 23.94 -15.38 -1.32
N CYS A 89 25.16 -14.86 -1.16
CA CYS A 89 25.50 -13.47 -1.55
C CYS A 89 25.16 -13.17 -3.01
N GLY A 90 25.37 -14.13 -3.92
CA GLY A 90 25.05 -13.95 -5.35
C GLY A 90 23.55 -13.75 -5.60
N CYS A 91 22.69 -14.58 -5.00
CA CYS A 91 21.24 -14.41 -5.13
C CYS A 91 20.74 -13.14 -4.43
N PHE A 92 21.33 -12.77 -3.29
CA PHE A 92 21.01 -11.52 -2.60
C PHE A 92 21.33 -10.31 -3.47
N GLN A 93 22.57 -10.24 -3.99
CA GLN A 93 23.03 -9.16 -4.86
C GLN A 93 22.16 -9.05 -6.11
N GLN A 94 21.90 -10.18 -6.78
CA GLN A 94 21.11 -10.20 -8.00
C GLN A 94 19.67 -9.75 -7.76
N HIS A 95 19.02 -10.26 -6.69
CA HIS A 95 17.66 -9.86 -6.33
C HIS A 95 17.54 -8.35 -6.10
N PHE A 96 18.41 -7.78 -5.25
CA PHE A 96 18.35 -6.35 -4.96
C PHE A 96 18.83 -5.48 -6.12
N THR A 97 19.75 -5.94 -6.97
CA THR A 97 20.12 -5.23 -8.20
C THR A 97 18.90 -5.10 -9.13
N ILE A 98 18.16 -6.19 -9.35
CA ILE A 98 16.94 -6.17 -10.16
C ILE A 98 15.86 -5.32 -9.49
N ALA A 99 15.66 -5.46 -8.17
CA ALA A 99 14.66 -4.68 -7.44
C ALA A 99 14.95 -3.17 -7.50
N VAL A 100 16.22 -2.77 -7.44
CA VAL A 100 16.65 -1.37 -7.54
C VAL A 100 16.55 -0.84 -8.96
N ARG A 101 16.89 -1.63 -9.99
CA ARG A 101 16.82 -1.15 -11.38
C ARG A 101 15.38 -1.12 -11.90
N ASP A 102 14.64 -2.19 -11.68
CA ASP A 102 13.43 -2.48 -12.45
C ASP A 102 12.15 -2.39 -11.62
N LYS A 103 12.25 -2.29 -10.29
CA LYS A 103 11.09 -2.30 -9.38
C LYS A 103 10.98 -1.03 -8.54
N HIS A 104 9.87 -0.93 -7.81
CA HIS A 104 9.65 0.16 -6.86
C HIS A 104 10.38 -0.13 -5.54
N ILE A 105 10.73 0.90 -4.77
CA ILE A 105 11.44 0.73 -3.50
C ILE A 105 10.69 -0.16 -2.49
N ARG A 106 9.36 -0.21 -2.59
CA ARG A 106 8.50 -1.09 -1.77
C ARG A 106 8.45 -2.55 -2.24
N ASP A 107 9.13 -2.89 -3.33
CA ASP A 107 9.29 -4.27 -3.78
C ASP A 107 10.65 -4.86 -3.34
N MET A 108 11.45 -4.07 -2.60
CA MET A 108 12.74 -4.47 -2.05
C MET A 108 12.54 -5.26 -0.75
N VAL A 109 11.73 -6.32 -0.80
CA VAL A 109 11.46 -7.26 0.31
C VAL A 109 12.32 -8.52 0.21
N CYS A 110 12.24 -9.38 1.23
CA CYS A 110 12.88 -10.70 1.21
C CYS A 110 12.44 -11.54 0.01
N PRO A 111 13.39 -12.09 -0.78
CA PRO A 111 13.06 -12.95 -1.93
C PRO A 111 12.45 -14.30 -1.56
N VAL A 112 12.47 -14.67 -0.27
CA VAL A 112 11.98 -15.97 0.22
C VAL A 112 10.61 -15.84 0.87
N CYS A 113 10.48 -14.96 1.87
CA CYS A 113 9.24 -14.83 2.66
C CYS A 113 8.41 -13.57 2.34
N TRP A 114 8.90 -12.66 1.48
CA TRP A 114 8.23 -11.40 1.13
C TRP A 114 8.03 -10.42 2.29
N GLU A 115 8.69 -10.64 3.43
CA GLU A 115 8.71 -9.71 4.57
C GLU A 115 9.79 -8.61 4.40
N PRO A 116 9.65 -7.46 5.09
CA PRO A 116 8.54 -7.06 5.98
C PRO A 116 7.30 -6.53 5.22
N ASP A 117 6.15 -6.41 5.90
CA ASP A 117 4.99 -5.68 5.35
C ASP A 117 5.33 -4.18 5.25
N ILE A 118 5.58 -3.73 4.02
CA ILE A 118 6.01 -2.36 3.73
C ILE A 118 4.85 -1.34 3.85
N ASN A 119 3.62 -1.78 4.18
CA ASN A 119 2.49 -0.88 4.44
C ASN A 119 2.52 -0.17 5.79
N ASP A 120 3.36 -0.62 6.72
CA ASP A 120 3.59 0.05 8.01
C ASP A 120 4.74 1.08 7.93
N PRO A 121 4.47 2.38 8.08
CA PRO A 121 5.49 3.43 7.99
C PRO A 121 6.59 3.35 9.06
N GLU A 122 6.30 2.83 10.25
CA GLU A 122 7.27 2.74 11.35
C GLU A 122 8.29 1.62 11.08
N HIS A 123 7.80 0.44 10.69
CA HIS A 123 8.63 -0.68 10.30
C HIS A 123 9.46 -0.40 9.03
N LEU A 124 8.92 0.37 8.09
CA LEU A 124 9.57 0.71 6.83
C LEU A 124 10.89 1.49 7.03
N ASN A 125 10.90 2.51 7.89
CA ASN A 125 12.09 3.33 8.11
C ASN A 125 13.21 2.51 8.78
N SER A 126 12.85 1.68 9.77
CA SER A 126 13.80 0.79 10.47
C SER A 126 14.37 -0.27 9.52
N TYR A 127 13.54 -0.82 8.63
CA TYR A 127 13.96 -1.77 7.61
C TYR A 127 15.01 -1.17 6.67
N PHE A 128 14.69 -0.04 6.04
CA PHE A 128 15.62 0.59 5.08
C PHE A 128 16.92 1.07 5.72
N SER A 129 16.89 1.50 6.98
CA SER A 129 18.11 1.88 7.72
C SER A 129 19.08 0.71 7.86
N THR A 130 18.56 -0.51 8.02
CA THR A 130 19.39 -1.71 8.15
C THR A 130 19.77 -2.28 6.78
N LEU A 131 18.83 -2.27 5.84
CA LEU A 131 19.06 -2.71 4.46
C LEU A 131 20.12 -1.84 3.78
N ASP A 132 20.16 -0.53 4.04
CA ASP A 132 21.18 0.39 3.50
C ASP A 132 22.61 -0.10 3.76
N ILE A 133 22.89 -0.52 5.01
CA ILE A 133 24.21 -1.03 5.41
C ILE A 133 24.55 -2.28 4.59
N GLN A 134 23.60 -3.21 4.46
CA GLN A 134 23.80 -4.47 3.72
C GLN A 134 23.97 -4.25 2.22
N LEU A 135 23.24 -3.30 1.64
CA LEU A 135 23.30 -2.99 0.21
C LEU A 135 24.57 -2.22 -0.16
N ARG A 136 25.09 -1.38 0.74
CA ARG A 136 26.33 -0.62 0.52
C ARG A 136 27.54 -1.53 0.26
N GLU A 137 27.62 -2.65 0.97
CA GLU A 137 28.72 -3.61 0.81
C GLU A 137 28.50 -4.58 -0.36
N CYS A 138 27.24 -4.76 -0.78
CA CYS A 138 26.85 -5.81 -1.72
C CYS A 138 26.64 -5.31 -3.16
N LEU A 139 26.12 -4.10 -3.35
CA LEU A 139 25.74 -3.58 -4.66
C LEU A 139 26.88 -2.81 -5.34
N GLU A 140 26.86 -2.79 -6.67
CA GLU A 140 27.74 -1.90 -7.45
C GLU A 140 27.42 -0.43 -7.15
N PRO A 141 28.42 0.49 -7.18
CA PRO A 141 28.23 1.90 -6.83
C PRO A 141 27.07 2.57 -7.55
N GLU A 142 26.91 2.34 -8.87
CA GLU A 142 25.84 2.94 -9.66
C GLU A 142 24.44 2.46 -9.23
N VAL A 143 24.32 1.20 -8.83
CA VAL A 143 23.06 0.61 -8.35
C VAL A 143 22.76 1.13 -6.95
N TYR A 144 23.77 1.22 -6.09
CA TYR A 144 23.63 1.76 -4.75
C TYR A 144 23.21 3.24 -4.76
N GLU A 145 23.76 4.06 -5.66
CA GLU A 145 23.32 5.45 -5.86
C GLU A 145 21.85 5.53 -6.31
N LEU A 146 21.40 4.61 -7.18
CA LEU A 146 20.00 4.53 -7.58
C LEU A 146 19.08 4.15 -6.39
N PHE A 147 19.53 3.25 -5.52
CA PHE A 147 18.83 2.93 -4.28
C PHE A 147 18.70 4.17 -3.38
N HIS A 148 19.80 4.90 -3.15
CA HIS A 148 19.80 6.16 -2.38
C HIS A 148 18.87 7.21 -2.96
N LYS A 149 18.87 7.36 -4.29
CA LYS A 149 17.96 8.25 -4.99
C LYS A 149 16.50 7.89 -4.72
N LYS A 150 16.12 6.61 -4.86
CA LYS A 150 14.74 6.15 -4.57
C LYS A 150 14.36 6.37 -3.10
N LEU A 151 15.28 6.13 -2.17
CA LEU A 151 15.05 6.33 -0.73
C LEU A 151 14.83 7.80 -0.41
N THR A 152 15.61 8.68 -1.04
CA THR A 152 15.47 10.14 -0.94
C THR A 152 14.13 10.60 -1.51
N GLU A 153 13.75 10.14 -2.71
CA GLU A 153 12.45 10.42 -3.31
C GLU A 153 11.28 9.98 -2.39
N GLN A 154 11.40 8.81 -1.78
CA GLN A 154 10.41 8.31 -0.82
C GLN A 154 10.31 9.20 0.44
N ALA A 155 11.44 9.68 0.96
CA ALA A 155 11.46 10.60 2.10
C ALA A 155 10.81 11.95 1.74
N LEU A 156 11.10 12.48 0.55
CA LEU A 156 10.56 13.76 0.08
C LEU A 156 9.03 13.72 -0.04
N ILE A 157 8.45 12.60 -0.49
CA ILE A 157 6.99 12.44 -0.63
C ILE A 157 6.25 12.62 0.71
N LYS A 158 6.90 12.33 1.84
CA LYS A 158 6.32 12.48 3.19
C LYS A 158 6.27 13.94 3.64
N ASP A 159 7.02 14.85 3.01
CA ASP A 159 7.06 16.26 3.40
C ASP A 159 5.70 16.93 3.13
N PRO A 160 5.07 17.64 4.10
CA PRO A 160 3.76 18.25 3.91
C PRO A 160 3.70 19.25 2.75
N LYS A 161 4.81 19.87 2.37
CA LYS A 161 4.94 20.83 1.25
C LYS A 161 5.20 20.15 -0.10
N PHE A 162 5.34 18.82 -0.13
CA PHE A 162 5.51 18.09 -1.38
C PHE A 162 4.23 18.08 -2.22
N LEU A 163 4.39 18.35 -3.53
CA LEU A 163 3.35 18.41 -4.54
C LEU A 163 3.67 17.52 -5.73
N TRP A 164 2.64 16.86 -6.25
CA TRP A 164 2.67 16.21 -7.57
C TRP A 164 2.09 17.17 -8.62
N CYS A 165 2.81 17.35 -9.72
CA CYS A 165 2.27 18.04 -10.90
C CYS A 165 1.16 17.18 -11.54
N CYS A 166 -0.05 17.75 -11.68
CA CYS A 166 -1.18 17.06 -12.30
C CYS A 166 -1.05 16.84 -13.82
N HIS A 167 -0.05 17.46 -14.46
CA HIS A 167 0.16 17.38 -15.92
C HIS A 167 1.18 16.32 -16.32
N CYS A 168 2.23 16.12 -15.52
CA CYS A 168 3.35 15.24 -15.87
C CYS A 168 3.78 14.29 -14.75
N SER A 169 3.07 14.29 -13.62
CA SER A 169 3.39 13.47 -12.44
C SER A 169 4.78 13.71 -11.84
N TYR A 170 5.40 14.86 -12.12
CA TYR A 170 6.66 15.25 -11.49
C TYR A 170 6.42 15.74 -10.07
N GLY A 171 7.18 15.23 -9.11
CA GLY A 171 7.08 15.56 -7.69
C GLY A 171 8.14 16.58 -7.24
N PHE A 172 7.75 17.57 -6.42
CA PHE A 172 8.65 18.61 -5.92
C PHE A 172 8.13 19.24 -4.62
N ILE A 173 9.01 19.84 -3.84
CA ILE A 173 8.64 20.64 -2.66
C ILE A 173 8.26 22.06 -3.11
N TYR A 174 7.10 22.53 -2.66
CA TYR A 174 6.64 23.89 -2.90
C TYR A 174 6.52 24.66 -1.59
N ASP A 175 7.41 25.63 -1.40
CA ASP A 175 7.48 26.47 -0.19
C ASP A 175 6.74 27.81 -0.32
N GLY A 176 5.87 27.94 -1.33
CA GLY A 176 5.06 29.15 -1.51
C GLY A 176 3.67 29.01 -0.90
N ASP A 177 3.03 30.15 -0.68
CA ASP A 177 1.66 30.21 -0.13
C ASP A 177 0.60 30.50 -1.21
N GLN A 178 0.99 30.55 -2.48
CA GLN A 178 0.07 30.85 -3.57
C GLN A 178 -0.69 29.60 -4.01
N LEU A 179 -1.99 29.77 -4.32
CA LEU A 179 -2.77 28.70 -4.93
C LEU A 179 -2.22 28.31 -6.31
N LYS A 180 -1.68 29.24 -7.10
CA LYS A 180 -1.11 28.94 -8.42
C LYS A 180 0.33 28.46 -8.27
N VAL A 181 0.60 27.22 -8.68
CA VAL A 181 1.94 26.63 -8.73
C VAL A 181 2.30 26.33 -10.17
N THR A 182 3.55 26.55 -10.56
CA THR A 182 4.08 26.21 -11.89
C THR A 182 5.11 25.10 -11.77
N CYS A 183 4.90 24.00 -12.50
CA CYS A 183 5.82 22.87 -12.49
C CYS A 183 7.14 23.22 -13.19
N PHE A 184 8.29 22.94 -12.55
CA PHE A 184 9.61 23.21 -13.14
C PHE A 184 9.95 22.31 -14.32
N GLN A 185 9.34 21.11 -14.41
CA GLN A 185 9.57 20.14 -15.47
C GLN A 185 8.78 20.47 -16.74
N CYS A 186 7.45 20.58 -16.65
CA CYS A 186 6.58 20.79 -17.83
C CYS A 186 6.13 22.24 -18.03
N ARG A 187 6.43 23.14 -17.08
CA ARG A 187 6.06 24.57 -17.10
C ARG A 187 4.56 24.88 -17.09
N ASN A 188 3.70 23.87 -16.99
CA ASN A 188 2.26 24.06 -16.81
C ASN A 188 1.93 24.41 -15.35
N SER A 189 0.86 25.18 -15.16
CA SER A 189 0.39 25.59 -13.84
C SER A 189 -0.79 24.75 -13.35
N PHE A 190 -0.88 24.57 -12.04
CA PHE A 190 -1.96 23.87 -11.34
C PHE A 190 -2.21 24.48 -9.96
N CYS A 191 -3.34 24.14 -9.34
CA CYS A 191 -3.69 24.63 -8.02
C CYS A 191 -2.99 23.83 -6.91
N ALA A 192 -2.30 24.49 -5.98
CA ALA A 192 -1.62 23.86 -4.85
C ALA A 192 -2.57 23.13 -3.90
N HIS A 193 -3.86 23.51 -3.86
CA HIS A 193 -4.85 22.92 -2.95
C HIS A 193 -5.65 21.80 -3.63
N CYS A 194 -6.45 22.13 -4.65
CA CYS A 194 -7.28 21.14 -5.34
C CYS A 194 -6.53 20.28 -6.36
N LYS A 195 -5.24 20.58 -6.63
CA LYS A 195 -4.35 19.90 -7.59
C LYS A 195 -4.89 19.81 -9.03
N LYS A 196 -5.89 20.61 -9.38
CA LYS A 196 -6.42 20.70 -10.76
C LYS A 196 -5.60 21.68 -11.62
N PRO A 197 -5.62 21.52 -12.96
CA PRO A 197 -5.03 22.50 -13.88
C PRO A 197 -5.48 23.94 -13.56
N TRP A 198 -4.54 24.88 -13.64
CA TRP A 198 -4.83 26.27 -13.27
C TRP A 198 -5.52 27.00 -14.41
N GLU A 199 -6.66 27.62 -14.11
CA GLU A 199 -7.39 28.53 -15.01
C GLU A 199 -7.42 29.94 -14.42
N SER A 200 -7.47 30.97 -15.26
CA SER A 200 -7.46 32.36 -14.80
C SER A 200 -8.67 32.68 -13.90
N GLN A 201 -9.80 32.03 -14.13
CA GLN A 201 -11.02 32.14 -13.34
C GLN A 201 -10.88 31.57 -11.92
N HIS A 202 -9.87 30.73 -11.65
CA HIS A 202 -9.58 30.29 -10.28
C HIS A 202 -8.93 31.40 -9.44
N ALA A 203 -8.35 32.43 -10.07
CA ALA A 203 -7.73 33.52 -9.34
C ALA A 203 -8.75 34.26 -8.47
N GLY A 204 -8.43 34.41 -7.17
CA GLY A 204 -9.31 35.07 -6.21
C GLY A 204 -10.52 34.25 -5.73
N LEU A 205 -10.69 33.01 -6.21
CA LEU A 205 -11.72 32.09 -5.75
C LEU A 205 -11.11 30.98 -4.88
N SER A 206 -11.86 30.53 -3.88
CA SER A 206 -11.59 29.25 -3.23
C SER A 206 -11.77 28.08 -4.21
N CYS A 207 -11.16 26.93 -3.93
CA CYS A 207 -11.32 25.75 -4.77
C CYS A 207 -12.79 25.31 -4.93
N GLU A 208 -13.60 25.48 -3.89
CA GLU A 208 -15.03 25.13 -3.91
C GLU A 208 -15.85 26.10 -4.76
N GLN A 209 -15.55 27.40 -4.66
CA GLN A 209 -16.16 28.42 -5.50
C GLN A 209 -15.79 28.21 -6.97
N PHE A 210 -14.52 27.93 -7.26
CA PHE A 210 -14.09 27.65 -8.62
C PHE A 210 -14.76 26.37 -9.18
N GLN A 211 -14.88 25.31 -8.37
CA GLN A 211 -15.57 24.10 -8.81
C GLN A 211 -17.07 24.33 -9.03
N SER A 212 -17.72 25.15 -8.21
CA SER A 212 -19.13 25.53 -8.41
C SER A 212 -19.30 26.40 -9.66
N TRP A 213 -18.39 27.34 -9.88
CA TRP A 213 -18.34 28.13 -11.10
C TRP A 213 -18.19 27.24 -12.34
N LYS A 214 -17.28 26.26 -12.35
CA LYS A 214 -17.12 25.29 -13.45
C LYS A 214 -18.43 24.53 -13.72
N ARG A 215 -19.13 24.07 -12.68
CA ARG A 215 -20.43 23.38 -12.82
C ARG A 215 -21.48 24.22 -13.53
N GLU A 216 -21.52 25.52 -13.23
CA GLU A 216 -22.54 26.44 -13.73
C GLU A 216 -22.20 27.08 -15.08
N ASN A 217 -20.90 27.19 -15.42
CA ASN A 217 -20.44 28.02 -16.54
C ASN A 217 -19.65 27.27 -17.60
N ASP A 218 -19.14 26.06 -17.33
CA ASP A 218 -18.36 25.28 -18.29
C ASP A 218 -19.26 24.30 -19.07
N PRO A 219 -19.48 24.52 -20.38
CA PRO A 219 -20.35 23.65 -21.18
C PRO A 219 -19.82 22.23 -21.31
N GLU A 220 -18.50 22.03 -21.25
CA GLU A 220 -17.90 20.70 -21.27
C GLU A 220 -18.14 19.98 -19.95
N TYR A 221 -17.99 20.67 -18.83
CA TYR A 221 -18.32 20.12 -17.51
C TYR A 221 -19.81 19.74 -17.43
N GLN A 222 -20.69 20.61 -17.90
CA GLN A 222 -22.14 20.36 -17.93
C GLN A 222 -22.48 19.14 -18.80
N ARG A 223 -21.82 19.00 -19.95
CA ARG A 223 -21.96 17.83 -20.82
C ARG A 223 -21.47 16.55 -20.15
N GLN A 224 -20.43 16.62 -19.33
CA GLN A 224 -19.95 15.45 -18.56
C GLN A 224 -20.87 15.10 -17.39
N GLY A 225 -21.70 16.04 -16.91
CA GLY A 225 -22.68 15.78 -15.85
C GLY A 225 -22.07 15.20 -14.58
N LEU A 226 -22.71 14.18 -14.02
CA LEU A 226 -22.21 13.50 -12.82
C LEU A 226 -20.93 12.68 -13.07
N ALA A 227 -20.60 12.34 -14.31
CA ALA A 227 -19.32 11.69 -14.61
C ALA A 227 -18.14 12.63 -14.34
N GLY A 228 -18.28 13.92 -14.66
CA GLY A 228 -17.31 14.96 -14.28
C GLY A 228 -17.21 15.12 -12.76
N TYR A 229 -18.33 15.05 -12.04
CA TYR A 229 -18.35 15.09 -10.58
C TYR A 229 -17.60 13.90 -9.94
N LEU A 230 -17.81 12.68 -10.43
CA LEU A 230 -17.11 11.49 -9.91
C LEU A 230 -15.61 11.53 -10.22
N ARG A 231 -15.23 11.99 -11.42
CA ARG A 231 -13.83 12.20 -11.79
C ARG A 231 -13.14 13.21 -10.86
N ASP A 232 -13.83 14.31 -10.57
CA ASP A 232 -13.32 15.37 -9.70
C ASP A 232 -13.22 14.97 -8.23
N ASN A 233 -14.07 14.03 -7.78
CA ASN A 233 -14.00 13.39 -6.47
C ASN A 233 -13.27 12.04 -6.53
N GLY A 234 -12.32 11.93 -7.46
CA GLY A 234 -11.56 10.72 -7.70
C GLY A 234 -10.66 10.32 -6.53
N ILE A 235 -9.75 9.38 -6.80
CA ILE A 235 -8.98 8.72 -5.75
C ILE A 235 -7.76 9.58 -5.40
N THR A 236 -7.60 9.93 -4.13
CA THR A 236 -6.36 10.53 -3.62
C THR A 236 -5.61 9.49 -2.79
N CYS A 237 -4.36 9.19 -3.14
CA CYS A 237 -3.56 8.26 -2.35
C CYS A 237 -3.29 8.85 -0.95
N PRO A 238 -3.68 8.18 0.15
CA PRO A 238 -3.46 8.71 1.50
C PRO A 238 -1.98 8.73 1.90
N ASN A 239 -1.13 7.95 1.23
CA ASN A 239 0.30 7.89 1.52
C ASN A 239 1.09 8.98 0.79
N CYS A 240 0.95 9.10 -0.54
CA CYS A 240 1.75 10.04 -1.33
C CYS A 240 1.00 11.28 -1.82
N ARG A 241 -0.32 11.39 -1.56
CA ARG A 241 -1.21 12.49 -1.98
C ARG A 241 -1.33 12.67 -3.50
N PHE A 242 -0.90 11.69 -4.29
CA PHE A 242 -1.14 11.68 -5.73
C PHE A 242 -2.64 11.52 -5.99
N GLN A 243 -3.18 12.32 -6.92
CA GLN A 243 -4.59 12.32 -7.28
C GLN A 243 -4.81 11.63 -8.62
N TYR A 244 -5.79 10.74 -8.65
CA TYR A 244 -6.26 10.04 -9.82
C TYR A 244 -7.62 10.60 -10.23
N ALA A 245 -7.73 11.03 -11.48
CA ALA A 245 -8.99 11.44 -12.08
C ALA A 245 -9.82 10.21 -12.52
N LEU A 246 -10.05 9.29 -11.58
CA LEU A 246 -10.72 8.01 -11.79
C LEU A 246 -11.87 7.86 -10.81
N SER A 247 -12.98 7.27 -11.26
CA SER A 247 -14.02 6.79 -10.35
C SER A 247 -13.48 5.66 -9.46
N LYS A 248 -14.10 5.46 -8.29
CA LYS A 248 -13.71 4.40 -7.35
C LYS A 248 -14.00 3.02 -7.91
N GLY A 249 -14.92 2.92 -8.86
CA GLY A 249 -15.17 1.71 -9.61
C GLY A 249 -15.74 0.58 -8.74
N GLY A 250 -15.55 -0.67 -9.18
CA GLY A 250 -16.17 -1.86 -8.56
C GLY A 250 -15.25 -2.59 -7.60
N CYS A 251 -13.94 -2.49 -7.82
CA CYS A 251 -12.94 -2.99 -6.90
C CYS A 251 -12.55 -1.86 -5.95
N MET A 252 -12.72 -2.08 -4.64
CA MET A 252 -12.30 -1.07 -3.64
C MET A 252 -10.81 -1.14 -3.33
N HIS A 253 -10.12 -2.23 -3.70
CA HIS A 253 -8.67 -2.34 -3.57
C HIS A 253 -7.98 -1.50 -4.64
N PHE A 254 -7.20 -0.52 -4.20
CA PHE A 254 -6.47 0.37 -5.09
C PHE A 254 -4.98 0.33 -4.74
N CYS A 255 -4.13 0.13 -5.75
CA CYS A 255 -2.68 0.19 -5.64
C CYS A 255 -2.18 1.48 -6.31
N CYS A 256 -1.62 2.40 -5.52
CA CYS A 256 -1.09 3.65 -6.06
C CYS A 256 0.06 3.37 -7.03
N SER A 257 -0.04 3.82 -8.28
CA SER A 257 1.03 3.72 -9.28
C SER A 257 2.32 4.44 -8.87
N GLN A 258 2.23 5.53 -8.10
CA GLN A 258 3.40 6.32 -7.70
C GLN A 258 4.16 5.73 -6.52
N CYS A 259 3.45 5.32 -5.47
CA CYS A 259 4.08 4.87 -4.23
C CYS A 259 3.79 3.41 -3.88
N ARG A 260 3.03 2.67 -4.70
CA ARG A 260 2.60 1.27 -4.49
C ARG A 260 1.84 1.00 -3.19
N TYR A 261 1.41 2.05 -2.48
CA TYR A 261 0.56 1.90 -1.30
C TYR A 261 -0.79 1.30 -1.70
N GLN A 262 -1.21 0.27 -0.97
CA GLN A 262 -2.45 -0.46 -1.22
C GLN A 262 -3.50 -0.06 -0.18
N PHE A 263 -4.64 0.45 -0.65
CA PHE A 263 -5.66 1.03 0.23
C PHE A 263 -7.06 0.90 -0.37
N CYS A 264 -8.07 1.11 0.47
CA CYS A 264 -9.46 1.19 0.04
C CYS A 264 -9.74 2.53 -0.63
N SER A 265 -10.18 2.54 -1.89
CA SER A 265 -10.60 3.77 -2.59
C SER A 265 -11.82 4.46 -1.94
N GLY A 266 -12.61 3.71 -1.15
CA GLY A 266 -13.77 4.20 -0.41
C GLY A 266 -13.42 4.93 0.89
N CYS A 267 -12.62 4.31 1.76
CA CYS A 267 -12.32 4.83 3.11
C CYS A 267 -10.84 5.14 3.39
N ASN A 268 -9.95 4.95 2.42
CA ASN A 268 -8.50 5.15 2.55
C ASN A 268 -7.78 4.28 3.59
N ASN A 269 -8.44 3.27 4.15
CA ASN A 269 -7.77 2.31 5.04
C ASN A 269 -6.82 1.40 4.25
N PRO A 270 -5.65 1.05 4.83
CA PRO A 270 -4.71 0.13 4.22
C PRO A 270 -5.30 -1.25 3.97
N PHE A 271 -4.82 -1.89 2.90
CA PHE A 271 -4.95 -3.33 2.72
C PHE A 271 -3.74 -4.04 3.34
N HIS A 272 -3.99 -5.17 3.99
CA HIS A 272 -3.00 -5.98 4.68
C HIS A 272 -3.02 -7.42 4.14
N THR A 273 -1.84 -8.02 3.98
CA THR A 273 -1.68 -9.46 3.77
C THR A 273 -1.57 -10.21 5.10
N THR A 274 -1.00 -9.56 6.11
CA THR A 274 -0.89 -10.01 7.50
C THR A 274 -1.50 -8.95 8.40
N CYS A 275 -2.67 -9.24 8.96
CA CYS A 275 -3.42 -8.25 9.73
C CYS A 275 -3.04 -8.31 11.21
N ALA A 276 -2.58 -7.16 11.74
CA ALA A 276 -2.25 -6.98 13.15
C ALA A 276 -3.45 -6.56 14.01
N VAL A 277 -4.64 -6.41 13.43
CA VAL A 277 -5.84 -6.07 14.19
C VAL A 277 -6.24 -7.27 15.05
N ASP A 278 -6.30 -7.05 16.37
CA ASP A 278 -6.67 -8.07 17.34
C ASP A 278 -7.95 -8.81 16.94
N GLN A 279 -7.90 -10.14 16.97
CA GLN A 279 -9.03 -11.03 16.65
C GLN A 279 -9.55 -10.93 15.21
N CYS A 280 -8.78 -10.34 14.28
CA CYS A 280 -9.08 -10.51 12.86
C CYS A 280 -8.82 -11.96 12.45
N THR A 281 -9.86 -12.65 11.98
CA THR A 281 -9.78 -14.05 11.52
C THR A 281 -9.71 -14.17 9.99
N VAL A 282 -9.74 -13.04 9.27
CA VAL A 282 -9.74 -13.01 7.80
C VAL A 282 -8.34 -13.36 7.29
N SER A 283 -8.26 -14.44 6.52
CA SER A 283 -7.03 -14.85 5.83
C SER A 283 -6.91 -14.16 4.47
N GLY A 284 -5.69 -13.77 4.10
CA GLY A 284 -5.41 -13.16 2.79
C GLY A 284 -5.59 -11.64 2.77
N LEU A 285 -5.51 -11.07 1.57
CA LEU A 285 -5.51 -9.62 1.36
C LEU A 285 -6.88 -9.01 1.74
N HIS A 286 -6.92 -8.18 2.78
CA HIS A 286 -8.15 -7.50 3.20
C HIS A 286 -7.87 -6.13 3.84
N ALA A 287 -8.93 -5.34 4.01
CA ALA A 287 -8.92 -4.07 4.73
C ALA A 287 -10.08 -4.03 5.73
N HIS A 288 -9.93 -3.22 6.78
CA HIS A 288 -11.01 -2.96 7.73
C HIS A 288 -11.77 -1.70 7.30
N HIS A 289 -13.09 -1.80 7.13
CA HIS A 289 -13.90 -0.71 6.61
C HIS A 289 -14.82 -0.12 7.69
N PRO A 290 -14.93 1.21 7.80
CA PRO A 290 -15.96 1.86 8.62
C PRO A 290 -17.34 1.67 7.97
N ARG A 291 -18.40 1.86 8.76
CA ARG A 291 -19.78 1.55 8.34
C ARG A 291 -20.30 2.43 7.20
N ASP A 292 -19.73 3.61 7.01
CA ASP A 292 -20.01 4.57 5.94
C ASP A 292 -19.08 4.40 4.71
N CYS A 293 -18.26 3.35 4.68
CA CYS A 293 -17.44 3.07 3.50
C CYS A 293 -18.31 2.63 2.31
N LEU A 294 -17.93 3.10 1.11
CA LEU A 294 -18.48 2.61 -0.16
C LEU A 294 -18.41 1.08 -0.29
N PHE A 295 -17.44 0.42 0.35
CA PHE A 295 -17.34 -1.03 0.40
C PHE A 295 -18.63 -1.71 0.89
N TYR A 296 -19.29 -1.14 1.91
CA TYR A 296 -20.57 -1.65 2.42
C TYR A 296 -21.77 -0.97 1.73
N LEU A 297 -21.72 0.35 1.60
CA LEU A 297 -22.88 1.11 1.09
C LEU A 297 -23.18 0.84 -0.39
N ARG A 298 -22.21 0.34 -1.17
CA ARG A 298 -22.47 -0.10 -2.55
C ARG A 298 -23.42 -1.30 -2.64
N ASP A 299 -23.62 -2.05 -1.55
CA ASP A 299 -24.52 -3.19 -1.52
C ASP A 299 -25.98 -2.77 -1.22
N TRP A 300 -26.19 -1.49 -0.84
CA TRP A 300 -27.53 -0.94 -0.67
C TRP A 300 -28.15 -0.57 -2.02
N GLU A 301 -29.45 -0.81 -2.11
CA GLU A 301 -30.25 -0.34 -3.23
C GLU A 301 -30.26 1.20 -3.30
N PRO A 302 -30.29 1.80 -4.52
CA PRO A 302 -30.31 3.25 -4.67
C PRO A 302 -31.42 3.93 -3.85
N SER A 303 -32.62 3.34 -3.79
CA SER A 303 -33.74 3.87 -3.02
C SER A 303 -33.46 3.99 -1.52
N ARG A 304 -32.70 3.06 -0.94
CA ARG A 304 -32.30 3.10 0.46
C ARG A 304 -31.25 4.19 0.72
N LEU A 305 -30.29 4.35 -0.18
CA LEU A 305 -29.31 5.44 -0.12
C LEU A 305 -29.98 6.81 -0.28
N GLN A 306 -30.96 6.92 -1.18
CA GLN A 306 -31.78 8.12 -1.36
C GLN A 306 -32.59 8.43 -0.10
N ALA A 307 -33.24 7.45 0.52
CA ALA A 307 -33.97 7.64 1.77
C ALA A 307 -33.06 8.17 2.89
N LEU A 308 -31.82 7.67 2.98
CA LEU A 308 -30.83 8.18 3.93
C LEU A 308 -30.52 9.66 3.70
N LEU A 309 -30.32 10.07 2.45
CA LEU A 309 -30.09 11.48 2.07
C LEU A 309 -31.32 12.35 2.34
N GLN A 310 -32.52 11.87 1.99
CA GLN A 310 -33.80 12.57 2.23
C GLN A 310 -34.05 12.82 3.71
N ASN A 311 -33.85 11.81 4.56
CA ASN A 311 -34.02 11.92 6.02
C ASN A 311 -33.07 12.96 6.65
N ASN A 312 -31.98 13.29 5.95
CA ASN A 312 -30.98 14.28 6.38
C ASN A 312 -31.03 15.59 5.57
N GLY A 313 -32.06 15.78 4.74
CA GLY A 313 -32.27 17.02 3.98
C GLY A 313 -31.22 17.28 2.88
N VAL A 314 -30.51 16.25 2.40
CA VAL A 314 -29.50 16.38 1.35
C VAL A 314 -30.10 16.09 -0.02
N ALA A 315 -30.03 17.08 -0.92
CA ALA A 315 -30.49 16.93 -2.30
C ALA A 315 -29.55 16.04 -3.14
N PHE A 316 -30.13 15.31 -4.10
CA PHE A 316 -29.42 14.49 -5.07
C PHE A 316 -30.14 14.52 -6.42
N ASN A 317 -29.41 14.19 -7.49
CA ASN A 317 -29.93 14.19 -8.84
C ASN A 317 -30.53 12.81 -9.20
N THR A 318 -31.65 12.82 -9.92
CA THR A 318 -32.26 11.63 -10.53
C THR A 318 -32.36 11.74 -12.05
N GLU A 319 -32.40 12.96 -12.56
CA GLU A 319 -32.46 13.25 -14.00
C GLU A 319 -31.07 13.64 -14.54
N PRO A 320 -30.74 13.26 -15.78
CA PRO A 320 -29.50 13.69 -16.43
C PRO A 320 -29.52 15.20 -16.69
N PRO A 321 -28.34 15.86 -16.82
CA PRO A 321 -28.29 17.25 -17.22
C PRO A 321 -28.92 17.47 -18.62
N PRO A 322 -29.46 18.67 -18.89
CA PRO A 322 -30.00 19.00 -20.21
C PRO A 322 -28.96 18.80 -21.31
N GLY A 323 -29.26 17.97 -22.31
CA GLY A 323 -28.38 17.71 -23.45
C GLY A 323 -27.45 16.50 -23.34
N THR A 324 -27.56 15.68 -22.28
CA THR A 324 -26.67 14.55 -21.99
C THR A 324 -27.35 13.17 -22.09
N GLN A 325 -28.37 13.01 -22.94
CA GLN A 325 -29.02 11.71 -23.12
C GLN A 325 -28.12 10.75 -23.91
N THR A 326 -27.35 9.94 -23.17
CA THR A 326 -26.69 8.74 -23.69
C THR A 326 -27.20 7.54 -22.90
N ASP A 327 -27.61 6.48 -23.60
CA ASP A 327 -28.06 5.21 -22.98
C ASP A 327 -26.91 4.46 -22.27
N LEU A 328 -25.68 4.98 -22.38
CA LEU A 328 -24.45 4.42 -21.85
C LEU A 328 -23.79 5.37 -20.87
N CYS A 329 -23.22 4.80 -19.80
CA CYS A 329 -22.58 5.53 -18.73
C CYS A 329 -21.20 6.07 -19.18
N GLY A 330 -21.03 7.39 -19.11
CA GLY A 330 -19.82 8.11 -19.51
C GLY A 330 -18.73 8.25 -18.44
N VAL A 331 -18.85 7.56 -17.30
CA VAL A 331 -17.84 7.61 -16.23
C VAL A 331 -16.56 6.95 -16.70
N ILE A 332 -15.43 7.61 -16.52
CA ILE A 332 -14.12 7.07 -16.87
C ILE A 332 -13.65 6.12 -15.76
N GLU A 333 -13.25 4.92 -16.18
CA GLU A 333 -12.68 3.88 -15.35
C GLU A 333 -11.35 3.42 -15.97
N GLN A 334 -10.44 2.96 -15.12
CA GLN A 334 -9.22 2.31 -15.58
C GLN A 334 -9.54 0.84 -15.88
N LYS A 335 -9.51 0.45 -17.16
CA LYS A 335 -9.71 -0.93 -17.61
C LYS A 335 -8.36 -1.62 -17.75
N ASP A 336 -8.33 -2.92 -17.45
CA ASP A 336 -7.16 -3.77 -17.67
C ASP A 336 -7.43 -4.63 -18.91
N GLU A 337 -6.81 -4.25 -20.03
CA GLU A 337 -6.87 -4.99 -21.28
C GLU A 337 -5.52 -5.67 -21.52
N GLY A 338 -5.39 -6.92 -21.06
CA GLY A 338 -4.19 -7.72 -21.29
C GLY A 338 -2.95 -7.24 -20.52
N GLY A 339 -3.12 -6.66 -19.33
CA GLY A 339 -2.03 -6.12 -18.50
C GLY A 339 -1.69 -4.65 -18.81
N GLN A 340 -2.33 -4.04 -19.80
CA GLN A 340 -2.27 -2.60 -20.05
C GLN A 340 -3.48 -1.90 -19.45
N GLN A 341 -3.19 -0.96 -18.54
CA GLN A 341 -4.18 -0.12 -17.91
C GLN A 341 -4.51 1.06 -18.83
N SER A 342 -5.75 1.14 -19.30
CA SER A 342 -6.23 2.21 -20.16
C SER A 342 -7.47 2.89 -19.56
N ASP A 343 -7.54 4.21 -19.68
CA ASP A 343 -8.69 4.98 -19.23
C ASP A 343 -9.78 4.92 -20.31
N ALA A 344 -10.92 4.34 -19.97
CA ALA A 344 -12.03 4.15 -20.89
C ALA A 344 -13.36 4.46 -20.21
N ALA A 345 -14.36 4.88 -21.00
CA ALA A 345 -15.72 5.03 -20.50
C ALA A 345 -16.26 3.68 -20.01
N CYS A 346 -17.03 3.71 -18.94
CA CYS A 346 -17.71 2.56 -18.36
C CYS A 346 -18.53 1.84 -19.43
N GLY A 347 -19.41 2.57 -20.12
CA GLY A 347 -20.23 2.05 -21.21
C GLY A 347 -21.37 1.13 -20.77
N ALA A 348 -21.59 0.94 -19.46
CA ALA A 348 -22.73 0.20 -18.95
C ALA A 348 -24.05 0.97 -19.17
N GLN A 349 -25.17 0.25 -19.26
CA GLN A 349 -26.48 0.86 -19.48
C GLN A 349 -26.87 1.81 -18.33
N THR A 350 -27.40 2.97 -18.70
CA THR A 350 -28.01 3.91 -17.74
C THR A 350 -29.45 3.50 -17.45
N GLN A 351 -29.95 3.87 -16.28
CA GLN A 351 -31.35 3.61 -15.91
C GLN A 351 -32.10 4.92 -15.63
N PRO A 352 -33.42 4.96 -15.88
CA PRO A 352 -34.27 6.08 -15.46
C PRO A 352 -34.14 6.33 -13.96
N GLY A 353 -34.05 7.61 -13.56
CA GLY A 353 -33.89 7.98 -12.15
C GLY A 353 -32.45 7.90 -11.62
N HIS A 354 -31.47 7.47 -12.42
CA HIS A 354 -30.04 7.39 -12.03
C HIS A 354 -29.18 8.50 -12.65
N ALA A 355 -29.79 9.61 -13.05
CA ALA A 355 -29.11 10.82 -13.51
C ALA A 355 -28.09 10.61 -14.63
N GLY A 356 -28.37 9.68 -15.56
CA GLY A 356 -27.50 9.35 -16.69
C GLY A 356 -26.27 8.49 -16.31
N LEU A 357 -26.28 7.84 -15.14
CA LEU A 357 -25.25 6.90 -14.71
C LEU A 357 -25.76 5.46 -14.75
N CYS A 358 -24.82 4.51 -14.83
CA CYS A 358 -25.15 3.12 -14.50
C CYS A 358 -25.38 2.99 -12.99
N GLU A 359 -26.08 1.94 -12.56
CA GLU A 359 -26.46 1.76 -11.16
C GLU A 359 -25.27 1.78 -10.19
N LYS A 360 -24.15 1.14 -10.56
CA LYS A 360 -22.91 1.14 -9.79
C LYS A 360 -22.39 2.55 -9.53
N HIS A 361 -22.26 3.36 -10.57
CA HIS A 361 -21.76 4.74 -10.44
C HIS A 361 -22.78 5.66 -9.80
N TYR A 362 -24.08 5.36 -9.93
CA TYR A 362 -25.12 6.08 -9.21
C TYR A 362 -25.02 5.84 -7.71
N ARG A 363 -24.80 4.58 -7.26
CA ARG A 363 -24.52 4.26 -5.85
C ARG A 363 -23.25 4.97 -5.37
N GLU A 364 -22.17 4.99 -6.17
CA GLU A 364 -20.95 5.74 -5.85
C GLU A 364 -21.22 7.24 -5.64
N TYR A 365 -22.03 7.84 -6.52
CA TYR A 365 -22.45 9.24 -6.41
C TYR A 365 -23.23 9.51 -5.12
N LEU A 366 -24.26 8.70 -4.81
CA LEU A 366 -25.05 8.88 -3.59
C LEU A 366 -24.19 8.70 -2.33
N VAL A 367 -23.29 7.71 -2.31
CA VAL A 367 -22.36 7.51 -1.19
C VAL A 367 -21.36 8.65 -1.07
N SER A 368 -20.91 9.25 -2.18
CA SER A 368 -20.09 10.47 -2.15
C SER A 368 -20.82 11.62 -1.43
N LEU A 369 -22.13 11.77 -1.66
CA LEU A 369 -22.94 12.77 -0.95
C LEU A 369 -23.12 12.45 0.53
N ILE A 370 -23.43 11.19 0.87
CA ILE A 370 -23.56 10.69 2.25
C ILE A 370 -22.27 11.02 3.03
N ASN A 371 -21.12 10.66 2.47
CA ASN A 371 -19.82 10.82 3.11
C ASN A 371 -19.41 12.30 3.22
N SER A 372 -19.72 13.09 2.19
CA SER A 372 -19.48 14.54 2.17
C SER A 372 -20.19 15.29 3.30
N HIS A 373 -21.34 14.78 3.77
CA HIS A 373 -22.14 15.37 4.84
C HIS A 373 -22.05 14.60 6.17
N SER A 374 -21.15 13.63 6.28
CA SER A 374 -20.96 12.82 7.50
C SER A 374 -22.24 12.13 7.98
N ILE A 375 -23.07 11.65 7.05
CA ILE A 375 -24.33 10.99 7.41
C ILE A 375 -24.07 9.54 7.85
N ASP A 376 -24.56 9.18 9.04
CA ASP A 376 -24.46 7.82 9.57
C ASP A 376 -25.50 6.89 8.93
N PRO A 377 -25.12 5.74 8.34
CA PRO A 377 -26.07 4.76 7.81
C PRO A 377 -26.77 3.91 8.89
N ALA A 378 -26.25 3.85 10.10
CA ALA A 378 -26.76 2.98 11.18
C ALA A 378 -28.26 3.19 11.51
N PRO A 379 -28.84 4.41 11.47
CA PRO A 379 -30.26 4.62 11.73
C PRO A 379 -31.21 3.90 10.78
N LEU A 380 -30.74 3.46 9.61
CA LEU A 380 -31.53 2.67 8.67
C LEU A 380 -31.22 1.16 8.73
N TYR A 381 -30.41 0.70 9.68
CA TYR A 381 -30.12 -0.73 9.83
C TYR A 381 -31.34 -1.51 10.27
N SER A 382 -31.53 -2.67 9.66
CA SER A 382 -32.37 -3.72 10.24
C SER A 382 -31.73 -4.27 11.51
N SER A 383 -32.54 -4.93 12.34
CA SER A 383 -32.07 -5.62 13.55
C SER A 383 -30.87 -6.55 13.30
N ASN A 384 -30.86 -7.25 12.16
CA ASN A 384 -29.75 -8.14 11.80
C ASN A 384 -28.49 -7.37 11.41
N GLU A 385 -28.61 -6.30 10.62
CA GLU A 385 -27.47 -5.45 10.25
C GLU A 385 -26.84 -4.78 11.46
N LEU A 386 -27.67 -4.32 12.42
CA LEU A 386 -27.19 -3.73 13.66
C LEU A 386 -26.38 -4.73 14.50
N LEU A 387 -26.87 -5.96 14.67
CA LEU A 387 -26.13 -7.02 15.36
C LEU A 387 -24.81 -7.37 14.66
N LEU A 388 -24.83 -7.47 13.33
CA LEU A 388 -23.62 -7.74 12.55
C LEU A 388 -22.61 -6.59 12.67
N ALA A 389 -23.06 -5.34 12.68
CA ALA A 389 -22.22 -4.18 12.90
C ALA A 389 -21.64 -4.18 14.32
N CYS A 390 -22.45 -4.44 15.35
CA CYS A 390 -21.98 -4.51 16.73
C CYS A 390 -20.88 -5.56 16.89
N ARG A 391 -21.09 -6.78 16.38
CA ARG A 391 -20.08 -7.85 16.42
C ARG A 391 -18.82 -7.50 15.65
N ARG A 392 -18.95 -6.90 14.47
CA ARG A 392 -17.82 -6.48 13.63
C ARG A 392 -16.96 -5.42 14.31
N TYR A 393 -17.59 -4.44 14.95
CA TYR A 393 -16.92 -3.34 15.62
C TYR A 393 -16.71 -3.56 17.12
N LYS A 394 -16.99 -4.78 17.61
CA LYS A 394 -16.82 -5.22 19.01
C LYS A 394 -17.61 -4.39 20.03
N VAL A 395 -18.77 -3.89 19.63
CA VAL A 395 -19.77 -3.31 20.53
C VAL A 395 -20.50 -4.45 21.21
N GLU A 396 -20.53 -4.45 22.54
CA GLU A 396 -21.19 -5.50 23.33
C GLU A 396 -22.70 -5.50 23.07
N ASP A 397 -23.18 -6.62 22.53
CA ASP A 397 -24.56 -6.87 22.09
C ASP A 397 -25.37 -7.71 23.09
N THR A 398 -24.93 -7.83 24.35
CA THR A 398 -25.64 -8.64 25.36
C THR A 398 -27.02 -8.06 25.68
N HIS A 399 -28.00 -8.95 25.72
CA HIS A 399 -29.35 -8.62 26.14
C HIS A 399 -29.44 -8.54 27.66
N ARG A 400 -30.07 -7.48 28.20
CA ARG A 400 -30.20 -7.30 29.64
C ARG A 400 -31.43 -8.03 30.18
N ASP A 401 -31.40 -8.38 31.47
CA ASP A 401 -32.54 -9.01 32.14
C ASP A 401 -33.74 -8.06 32.16
N GLY A 402 -34.89 -8.53 31.66
CA GLY A 402 -36.15 -7.77 31.61
C GLY A 402 -36.22 -6.68 30.54
N GLU A 403 -35.22 -6.55 29.67
CA GLU A 403 -35.23 -5.63 28.54
C GLU A 403 -36.18 -6.15 27.45
N ASP A 404 -37.02 -5.28 26.86
CA ASP A 404 -37.82 -5.67 25.71
C ASP A 404 -37.02 -5.50 24.40
N THR A 405 -37.47 -6.16 23.34
CA THR A 405 -36.77 -6.18 22.04
C THR A 405 -36.55 -4.78 21.46
N PHE A 406 -37.51 -3.86 21.61
CA PHE A 406 -37.39 -2.50 21.06
C PHE A 406 -36.32 -1.72 21.83
N THR A 407 -36.38 -1.75 23.16
CA THR A 407 -35.39 -1.10 24.03
C THR A 407 -33.98 -1.66 23.78
N TYR A 408 -33.84 -2.97 23.59
CA TYR A 408 -32.58 -3.63 23.26
C TYR A 408 -31.95 -3.05 21.98
N TYR A 409 -32.69 -3.02 20.86
CA TYR A 409 -32.15 -2.52 19.59
C TYR A 409 -31.89 -1.02 19.60
N THR A 410 -32.75 -0.21 20.24
CA THR A 410 -32.51 1.23 20.39
C THR A 410 -31.22 1.49 21.15
N ARG A 411 -31.00 0.79 22.28
CA ARG A 411 -29.76 0.89 23.05
C ARG A 411 -28.54 0.47 22.24
N LEU A 412 -28.63 -0.60 21.46
CA LEU A 412 -27.50 -1.04 20.62
C LEU A 412 -27.16 -0.02 19.53
N LEU A 413 -28.17 0.62 18.94
CA LEU A 413 -27.95 1.66 17.94
C LEU A 413 -27.23 2.87 18.56
N GLU A 414 -27.72 3.37 19.69
CA GLU A 414 -27.08 4.46 20.44
C GLU A 414 -25.63 4.10 20.80
N LYS A 415 -25.42 2.92 21.39
CA LYS A 415 -24.09 2.45 21.78
C LYS A 415 -23.14 2.33 20.58
N LEU A 416 -23.62 1.80 19.44
CA LEU A 416 -22.82 1.72 18.22
C LEU A 416 -22.40 3.10 17.71
N MET A 417 -23.32 4.06 17.73
CA MET A 417 -23.06 5.42 17.24
C MET A 417 -22.13 6.20 18.18
N ASP A 418 -22.21 5.95 19.49
CA ASP A 418 -21.37 6.60 20.50
C ASP A 418 -19.96 6.00 20.59
N GLU A 419 -19.83 4.67 20.55
CA GLU A 419 -18.54 3.97 20.75
C GLU A 419 -17.72 3.86 19.46
N VAL A 420 -18.39 3.80 18.30
CA VAL A 420 -17.72 3.56 17.01
C VAL A 420 -17.94 4.78 16.12
N PRO A 421 -16.93 5.62 15.87
CA PRO A 421 -17.08 6.76 14.97
C PRO A 421 -17.24 6.32 13.51
N LEU A 422 -17.75 7.22 12.68
CA LEU A 422 -17.65 7.09 11.23
C LEU A 422 -16.18 7.14 10.78
N GLY A 423 -15.90 6.72 9.54
CA GLY A 423 -14.53 6.66 9.03
C GLY A 423 -13.81 8.00 9.07
N ASP A 424 -12.72 8.10 9.82
CA ASP A 424 -11.86 9.27 9.96
C ASP A 424 -11.12 9.62 8.66
N LYS A 425 -10.75 8.59 7.88
CA LYS A 425 -10.03 8.71 6.60
C LYS A 425 -10.94 8.74 5.37
N VAL A 426 -12.25 8.61 5.55
CA VAL A 426 -13.22 8.75 4.46
C VAL A 426 -13.18 10.20 3.94
N PRO A 427 -13.06 10.45 2.63
CA PRO A 427 -13.09 11.82 2.09
C PRO A 427 -14.41 12.54 2.40
N ARG A 428 -14.34 13.73 3.00
CA ARG A 428 -15.48 14.59 3.33
C ARG A 428 -15.24 16.02 2.83
N LYS A 429 -16.31 16.81 2.66
CA LYS A 429 -16.17 18.26 2.48
C LYS A 429 -15.63 18.85 3.79
N LYS A 430 -14.66 19.76 3.70
CA LYS A 430 -14.07 20.43 4.87
C LYS A 430 -14.58 21.86 4.97
#